data_AF-A0A5B8VGH8-F1
#
_entry.id   AF-A0A5B8VGH8-F1
#
_cell.length_a   1.000
_cell.length_b   1.000
_cell.length_c   1.000
_cell.angle_alpha   90.00
_cell.angle_beta   90.00
_cell.angle_gamma   90.00
#
_symmetry.space_group_name_H-M   'P 1'
#
loop_
_entity.id
_entity.type
_entity.pdbx_description
1 polymer ?
#
loop_
_entity_poly.entity_id
_entity_poly.type
_entity_poly.pdbx_seq_one_letter_code
_entity_poly.pdbx_strand_id
1 'polypeptide(L)'
;MSEKKSHAVNDAKDLRAHLSAIANPQTKSFIEEAISCLEADQKRAAVVFSWIGAMAVLYDEVVSNHLAAFNAEAIRKDAKWKVAKNSDDLGKMKEFDFLNILETISVIGKNVKQELQQCLQLRNGCGHPNSLKIGFRRVAAHIEILILNVFSKF
;
A
#
# COMPACT_ATOMS: atom_id res chain seq x y z
N MET A 1 19.46 -24.04 12.48
CA MET A 1 18.54 -23.61 11.38
C MET A 1 17.05 -23.71 11.74
N SER A 2 16.67 -24.35 12.85
CA SER A 2 15.27 -24.57 13.27
C SER A 2 14.61 -23.34 13.95
N GLU A 3 15.32 -22.64 14.84
CA GLU A 3 14.74 -21.53 15.63
C GLU A 3 14.44 -20.25 14.83
N LYS A 4 15.21 -19.93 13.78
CA LYS A 4 14.92 -18.76 12.93
C LYS A 4 13.63 -18.91 12.11
N LYS A 5 13.25 -20.14 11.77
CA LYS A 5 11.96 -20.43 11.12
C LYS A 5 10.79 -20.24 12.08
N SER A 6 10.94 -20.57 13.37
CA SER A 6 9.82 -20.48 14.33
C SER A 6 9.39 -19.04 14.62
N HIS A 7 10.33 -18.08 14.69
CA HIS A 7 9.98 -16.67 14.92
C HIS A 7 9.34 -15.99 13.71
N ALA A 8 9.84 -16.25 12.50
CA ALA A 8 9.23 -15.72 11.27
C ALA A 8 7.79 -16.22 11.09
N VAL A 9 7.51 -17.47 11.51
CA VAL A 9 6.16 -18.04 11.49
C VAL A 9 5.24 -17.39 12.54
N ASN A 10 5.76 -16.99 13.70
CA ASN A 10 4.96 -16.31 14.72
C ASN A 10 4.63 -14.87 14.33
N ASP A 11 5.59 -14.11 13.80
CA ASP A 11 5.35 -12.73 13.33
C ASP A 11 4.34 -12.69 12.16
N ALA A 12 4.32 -13.73 11.30
CA ALA A 12 3.34 -13.85 10.22
C ALA A 12 1.92 -14.19 10.72
N LYS A 13 1.80 -14.93 11.84
CA LYS A 13 0.49 -15.22 12.46
C LYS A 13 -0.18 -13.94 12.96
N ASP A 14 0.59 -13.00 13.50
CA ASP A 14 0.07 -11.72 13.98
C ASP A 14 -0.50 -10.90 12.82
N LEU A 15 0.18 -10.86 11.66
CA LEU A 15 -0.34 -10.24 10.44
C LEU A 15 -1.64 -10.89 9.96
N ARG A 16 -1.75 -12.22 10.03
CA ARG A 16 -3.00 -12.92 9.66
C ARG A 16 -4.15 -12.63 10.61
N ALA A 17 -3.90 -12.32 11.88
CA ALA A 17 -4.95 -11.96 12.84
C ALA A 17 -5.70 -10.69 12.40
N HIS A 18 -4.99 -9.73 11.79
CA HIS A 18 -5.60 -8.50 11.26
C HIS A 18 -6.58 -8.74 10.10
N LEU A 19 -6.46 -9.86 9.37
CA LEU A 19 -7.36 -10.19 8.25
C LEU A 19 -8.82 -10.38 8.67
N SER A 20 -9.07 -10.66 9.95
CA SER A 20 -10.42 -10.78 10.49
C SER A 20 -11.19 -9.45 10.53
N ALA A 21 -10.47 -8.32 10.57
CA ALA A 21 -11.06 -6.99 10.62
C ALA A 21 -11.44 -6.43 9.24
N ILE A 22 -11.01 -7.08 8.16
CA ILE A 22 -11.20 -6.60 6.79
C ILE A 22 -12.43 -7.27 6.18
N ALA A 23 -13.48 -6.47 6.00
CA ALA A 23 -14.76 -6.96 5.49
C ALA A 23 -14.75 -7.18 3.97
N ASN A 24 -14.08 -6.30 3.22
CA ASN A 24 -14.06 -6.38 1.76
C ASN A 24 -13.23 -7.59 1.29
N PRO A 25 -13.82 -8.58 0.57
CA PRO A 25 -13.11 -9.78 0.14
C PRO A 25 -11.95 -9.50 -0.82
N GLN A 26 -12.10 -8.52 -1.71
CA GLN A 26 -11.05 -8.14 -2.65
C GLN A 26 -9.87 -7.50 -1.92
N THR A 27 -10.15 -6.55 -1.01
CA THR A 27 -9.14 -5.96 -0.11
C THR A 27 -8.38 -7.03 0.67
N LYS A 28 -9.11 -8.00 1.23
CA LYS A 28 -8.53 -9.10 1.98
C LYS A 28 -7.60 -9.97 1.13
N SER A 29 -8.00 -10.26 -0.11
CA SER A 29 -7.23 -11.12 -1.02
C SER A 29 -5.83 -10.57 -1.34
N PHE A 30 -5.70 -9.24 -1.50
CA PHE A 30 -4.39 -8.61 -1.72
C PHE A 30 -3.42 -8.83 -0.57
N ILE A 31 -3.92 -8.75 0.66
CA ILE A 31 -3.09 -8.93 1.86
C ILE A 31 -2.74 -10.39 2.06
N GLU A 32 -3.69 -11.30 1.80
CA GLU A 32 -3.45 -12.74 1.85
C GLU A 32 -2.32 -13.16 0.90
N GLU A 33 -2.29 -12.61 -0.32
CA GLU A 33 -1.21 -12.86 -1.29
C GLU A 33 0.14 -12.33 -0.80
N ALA A 34 0.16 -11.10 -0.27
CA ALA A 34 1.37 -10.49 0.27
C ALA A 34 1.94 -11.25 1.48
N ILE A 35 1.08 -11.67 2.42
CA ILE A 35 1.47 -12.48 3.58
C ILE A 35 2.00 -13.85 3.12
N SER A 36 1.34 -14.49 2.15
CA SER A 36 1.77 -15.78 1.62
C SER A 36 3.16 -15.68 0.97
N CYS A 37 3.46 -14.58 0.29
CA CYS A 37 4.81 -14.29 -0.21
C CYS A 37 5.84 -14.15 0.92
N LEU A 38 5.48 -13.44 2.01
CA LEU A 38 6.37 -13.27 3.16
C LEU A 38 6.66 -14.61 3.86
N GLU A 39 5.65 -15.45 4.05
CA GLU A 39 5.76 -16.80 4.62
C GLU A 39 6.65 -17.73 3.78
N ALA A 40 6.62 -17.56 2.45
CA ALA A 40 7.48 -18.26 1.50
C ALA A 40 8.90 -17.65 1.35
N ASP A 41 9.28 -16.71 2.22
CA ASP A 41 10.54 -15.97 2.21
C ASP A 41 10.76 -15.07 0.96
N GLN A 42 9.71 -14.84 0.17
CA GLN A 42 9.67 -13.98 -1.02
C GLN A 42 9.46 -12.51 -0.65
N LYS A 43 10.40 -11.97 0.13
CA LYS A 43 10.32 -10.65 0.76
C LYS A 43 10.05 -9.50 -0.20
N ARG A 44 10.71 -9.47 -1.37
CA ARG A 44 10.53 -8.40 -2.36
C ARG A 44 9.14 -8.46 -3.00
N ALA A 45 8.66 -9.66 -3.29
CA ALA A 45 7.31 -9.88 -3.83
C ALA A 45 6.25 -9.46 -2.81
N ALA A 46 6.42 -9.84 -1.53
CA ALA A 46 5.52 -9.45 -0.45
C ALA A 46 5.35 -7.92 -0.36
N VAL A 47 6.45 -7.15 -0.41
CA VAL A 47 6.40 -5.67 -0.43
C VAL A 47 5.66 -5.14 -1.66
N VAL A 48 5.95 -5.69 -2.85
CA VAL A 48 5.34 -5.21 -4.10
C VAL A 48 3.84 -5.49 -4.10
N PHE A 49 3.41 -6.70 -3.74
CA PHE A 49 1.99 -7.06 -3.72
C PHE A 49 1.20 -6.34 -2.63
N SER A 50 1.76 -6.17 -1.42
CA SER A 50 1.07 -5.38 -0.39
C SER A 50 0.87 -3.93 -0.82
N TRP A 51 1.86 -3.33 -1.50
CA TRP A 51 1.74 -1.98 -2.01
C TRP A 51 0.71 -1.84 -3.13
N ILE A 52 0.70 -2.78 -4.09
CA ILE A 52 -0.29 -2.79 -5.18
C ILE A 52 -1.71 -2.87 -4.61
N GLY A 53 -1.94 -3.74 -3.63
CA GLY A 53 -3.22 -3.83 -2.94
C GLY A 53 -3.63 -2.53 -2.28
N ALA A 54 -2.71 -1.87 -1.57
CA ALA A 54 -2.99 -0.61 -0.89
C ALA A 54 -3.37 0.50 -1.90
N MET A 55 -2.69 0.57 -3.04
CA MET A 55 -3.03 1.52 -4.10
C MET A 55 -4.40 1.23 -4.73
N ALA A 56 -4.74 -0.04 -4.95
CA ALA A 56 -6.05 -0.42 -5.46
C ALA A 56 -7.18 0.08 -4.54
N VAL A 57 -7.05 -0.14 -3.24
CA VAL A 57 -8.00 0.33 -2.22
C VAL A 57 -8.12 1.85 -2.21
N LEU A 58 -6.99 2.57 -2.24
CA LEU A 58 -7.01 4.03 -2.26
C LEU A 58 -7.60 4.60 -3.56
N TYR A 59 -7.36 3.95 -4.71
CA TYR A 59 -7.98 4.35 -5.97
C TYR A 59 -9.49 4.15 -5.94
N ASP A 60 -9.96 3.01 -5.44
CA ASP A 60 -11.39 2.73 -5.30
C ASP A 60 -12.08 3.74 -4.36
N GLU A 61 -11.42 4.09 -3.25
CA GLU A 61 -11.89 5.12 -2.32
C GLU A 61 -12.00 6.49 -3.00
N VAL A 62 -10.98 6.89 -3.75
CA VAL A 62 -11.01 8.18 -4.48
C VAL A 62 -12.12 8.19 -5.52
N VAL A 63 -12.23 7.13 -6.33
CA VAL A 63 -13.25 7.05 -7.39
C VAL A 63 -14.66 7.09 -6.79
N SER A 64 -14.87 6.41 -5.67
CA SER A 64 -16.19 6.28 -5.04
C SER A 64 -16.61 7.55 -4.30
N ASN A 65 -15.68 8.18 -3.57
CA ASN A 65 -16.04 9.19 -2.57
C ASN A 65 -15.41 10.57 -2.81
N HIS A 66 -14.29 10.66 -3.54
CA HIS A 66 -13.47 11.88 -3.57
C HIS A 66 -13.06 12.37 -4.97
N LEU A 67 -13.63 11.81 -6.04
CA LEU A 67 -13.16 12.02 -7.41
C LEU A 67 -13.20 13.48 -7.86
N ALA A 68 -14.25 14.22 -7.49
CA ALA A 68 -14.39 15.63 -7.82
C ALA A 68 -13.32 16.51 -7.14
N ALA A 69 -13.13 16.32 -5.83
CA ALA A 69 -12.12 17.04 -5.06
C ALA A 69 -10.70 16.69 -5.51
N PHE A 70 -10.45 15.40 -5.79
CA PHE A 70 -9.17 14.92 -6.32
C PHE A 70 -8.84 15.60 -7.65
N ASN A 71 -9.77 15.61 -8.61
CA ASN A 71 -9.54 16.21 -9.92
C ASN A 71 -9.30 17.73 -9.84
N ALA A 72 -10.04 18.44 -8.97
CA ALA A 72 -9.83 19.86 -8.77
C ALA A 72 -8.40 20.17 -8.28
N GLU A 73 -7.91 19.40 -7.30
CA GLU A 73 -6.55 19.55 -6.77
C GLU A 73 -5.48 19.07 -7.77
N ALA A 74 -5.75 18.01 -8.52
CA ALA A 74 -4.84 17.49 -9.54
C ALA A 74 -4.61 18.51 -10.67
N ILE A 75 -5.66 19.17 -11.16
CA ILE A 75 -5.55 20.24 -12.16
C ILE A 75 -4.78 21.44 -11.59
N ARG A 76 -4.98 21.76 -10.31
CA ARG A 76 -4.27 22.86 -9.64
C ARG A 76 -2.75 22.60 -9.56
N LYS A 77 -2.34 21.35 -9.33
CA LYS A 77 -0.92 20.95 -9.27
C LYS A 77 -0.29 20.73 -10.64
N ASP A 78 -1.03 20.13 -11.56
CA ASP A 78 -0.61 19.89 -12.95
C ASP A 78 -1.72 20.31 -13.91
N ALA A 79 -1.54 21.47 -14.56
CA ALA A 79 -2.49 22.00 -15.52
C ALA A 79 -2.68 21.11 -16.76
N LYS A 80 -1.79 20.13 -17.00
CA LYS A 80 -1.92 19.14 -18.08
C LYS A 80 -2.71 17.90 -17.65
N TRP A 81 -3.09 17.80 -16.38
CA TRP A 81 -3.87 16.68 -15.86
C TRP A 81 -5.18 16.54 -16.62
N LYS A 82 -5.47 15.33 -17.08
CA LYS A 82 -6.77 14.98 -17.65
C LYS A 82 -7.64 14.48 -16.52
N VAL A 83 -8.84 15.06 -16.39
CA VAL A 83 -9.85 14.66 -15.40
C VAL A 83 -10.03 13.14 -15.41
N ALA A 84 -9.70 12.51 -14.29
CA ALA A 84 -9.85 11.08 -14.10
C ALA A 84 -11.32 10.70 -13.94
N LYS A 85 -11.71 9.58 -14.54
CA LYS A 85 -13.07 9.03 -14.47
C LYS A 85 -13.12 7.70 -13.74
N ASN A 86 -12.00 7.01 -13.65
CA ASN A 86 -11.86 5.69 -13.05
C ASN A 86 -10.46 5.52 -12.44
N SER A 87 -10.23 4.36 -11.82
CA SER A 87 -8.96 4.01 -11.18
C SER A 87 -7.78 3.94 -12.17
N ASP A 88 -8.02 3.49 -13.41
CA ASP A 88 -6.98 3.47 -14.47
C ASP A 88 -6.48 4.88 -14.83
N ASP A 89 -7.37 5.88 -14.82
CA ASP A 89 -6.97 7.26 -15.04
C ASP A 89 -6.11 7.79 -13.89
N LEU A 90 -6.44 7.45 -12.64
CA LEU A 90 -5.63 7.82 -11.46
C LEU A 90 -4.22 7.22 -11.56
N GLY A 91 -4.09 6.00 -12.06
CA GLY A 91 -2.81 5.30 -12.26
C GLY A 91 -1.84 5.97 -13.23
N LYS A 92 -2.29 6.97 -14.01
CA LYS A 92 -1.41 7.79 -14.87
C LYS A 92 -0.60 8.81 -14.08
N MET A 93 -1.00 9.10 -12.85
CA MET A 93 -0.28 9.96 -11.92
C MET A 93 0.80 9.15 -11.20
N LYS A 94 1.93 9.80 -10.87
CA LYS A 94 2.91 9.18 -9.97
C LYS A 94 2.31 8.98 -8.59
N GLU A 95 2.51 7.80 -8.01
CA GLU A 95 1.98 7.44 -6.69
C GLU A 95 2.38 8.45 -5.59
N PHE A 96 3.59 9.03 -5.69
CA PHE A 96 4.04 10.07 -4.77
C PHE A 96 3.15 11.33 -4.81
N ASP A 97 2.80 11.77 -6.03
CA ASP A 97 1.95 12.95 -6.25
C ASP A 97 0.51 12.65 -5.84
N PHE A 98 0.03 11.44 -6.14
CA PHE A 98 -1.27 10.94 -5.69
C PHE A 98 -1.42 11.03 -4.16
N LEU A 99 -0.45 10.52 -3.39
CA LEU A 99 -0.47 10.61 -1.92
C LEU A 99 -0.43 12.05 -1.41
N ASN A 100 0.29 12.94 -2.09
CA ASN A 100 0.30 14.36 -1.75
C ASN A 100 -1.06 15.02 -2.00
N ILE A 101 -1.80 14.59 -3.02
CA ILE A 101 -3.16 15.09 -3.26
C ILE A 101 -4.11 14.57 -2.18
N LEU A 102 -4.08 13.28 -1.84
CA LEU A 102 -4.92 12.70 -0.80
C LEU A 102 -4.82 13.45 0.53
N GLU A 103 -3.61 13.85 0.91
CA GLU A 103 -3.42 14.66 2.11
C GLU A 103 -3.96 16.09 1.95
N THR A 104 -3.72 16.75 0.81
CA THR A 104 -4.30 18.09 0.57
C THR A 104 -5.83 18.07 0.68
N ILE A 105 -6.49 17.04 0.15
CA ILE A 105 -7.95 16.89 0.20
C ILE A 105 -8.44 16.21 1.49
N SER A 106 -7.56 16.01 2.48
CA SER A 106 -7.86 15.44 3.80
C SER A 106 -8.42 14.01 3.82
N VAL A 107 -8.18 13.21 2.76
CA VAL A 107 -8.49 11.77 2.76
C VAL A 107 -7.55 11.01 3.70
N ILE A 108 -6.29 11.44 3.79
CA ILE A 108 -5.31 10.93 4.75
C ILE A 108 -4.62 12.07 5.49
N GLY A 109 -4.17 11.80 6.72
CA GLY A 109 -3.38 12.76 7.49
C GLY A 109 -1.92 12.84 7.06
N LYS A 110 -1.25 13.93 7.44
CA LYS A 110 0.19 14.18 7.15
C LYS A 110 1.11 13.03 7.56
N ASN A 111 0.94 12.49 8.76
CA ASN A 111 1.80 11.41 9.26
C ASN A 111 1.55 10.10 8.50
N VAL A 112 0.29 9.80 8.18
CA VAL A 112 -0.07 8.64 7.35
C VAL A 112 0.57 8.77 5.97
N LYS A 113 0.47 9.93 5.32
CA LYS A 113 1.14 10.20 4.04
C LYS A 113 2.65 9.94 4.12
N GLN A 114 3.33 10.41 5.18
CA GLN A 114 4.77 10.22 5.34
C GLN A 114 5.14 8.74 5.46
N GLU A 115 4.38 7.95 6.23
CA GLU A 115 4.57 6.50 6.31
C GLU A 115 4.29 5.79 4.99
N LEU A 116 3.23 6.19 4.26
CA LEU A 116 2.93 5.64 2.93
C LEU A 116 4.01 5.99 1.90
N GLN A 117 4.62 7.17 1.97
CA GLN A 117 5.75 7.53 1.11
C GLN A 117 7.01 6.70 1.42
N GLN A 118 7.27 6.37 2.68
CA GLN A 118 8.33 5.42 3.04
C GLN A 118 8.03 4.01 2.50
N CYS A 119 6.77 3.58 2.56
CA CYS A 119 6.32 2.32 1.99
C CYS A 119 6.52 2.28 0.47
N LEU A 120 6.15 3.35 -0.23
CA LEU A 120 6.40 3.53 -1.67
C LEU A 120 7.90 3.44 -1.99
N GLN A 121 8.75 4.10 -1.21
CA GLN A 121 10.21 4.03 -1.42
C GLN A 121 10.74 2.61 -1.27
N LEU A 122 10.27 1.86 -0.27
CA LEU A 122 10.63 0.46 -0.09
C LEU A 122 10.16 -0.40 -1.27
N ARG A 123 8.92 -0.19 -1.74
CA ARG A 123 8.40 -0.85 -2.95
C ARG A 123 9.23 -0.56 -4.18
N ASN A 124 9.64 0.69 -4.40
CA ASN A 124 10.51 1.06 -5.52
C ASN A 124 11.86 0.36 -5.43
N GLY A 125 12.45 0.29 -4.23
CA GLY A 125 13.65 -0.51 -3.98
C GLY A 125 13.44 -2.00 -4.27
N CYS A 126 12.28 -2.56 -3.94
CA CYS A 126 11.98 -3.97 -4.21
C CYS A 126 11.64 -4.26 -5.67
N GLY A 127 11.13 -3.28 -6.42
CA GLY A 127 10.69 -3.42 -7.82
C GLY A 127 11.80 -3.26 -8.87
N HIS A 128 12.97 -2.70 -8.51
CA HIS A 128 14.09 -2.51 -9.44
C HIS A 128 15.29 -3.42 -9.13
N PRO A 129 16.05 -3.88 -10.14
CA PRO A 129 17.32 -4.57 -9.90
C PRO A 129 18.29 -3.65 -9.13
N ASN A 130 18.75 -4.09 -7.96
CA ASN A 130 19.71 -3.37 -7.13
C ASN A 130 20.33 -4.31 -6.08
N SER A 131 21.24 -3.76 -5.28
CA SER A 131 21.95 -4.47 -4.20
C SER A 131 21.21 -4.46 -2.85
N LEU A 132 19.97 -3.97 -2.78
CA LEU A 132 19.21 -3.88 -1.54
C LEU A 132 18.94 -5.26 -0.96
N LYS A 133 19.28 -5.45 0.31
CA LYS A 133 18.92 -6.62 1.11
C LYS A 133 17.89 -6.20 2.15
N ILE A 134 16.78 -6.93 2.23
CA ILE A 134 15.69 -6.65 3.17
C ILE A 134 15.48 -7.85 4.11
N GLY A 135 15.30 -7.55 5.39
CA GLY A 135 15.01 -8.55 6.42
C GLY A 135 13.51 -8.77 6.59
N PHE A 136 13.14 -9.93 7.13
CA PHE A 136 11.75 -10.31 7.39
C PHE A 136 10.96 -9.24 8.17
N ARG A 137 11.50 -8.80 9.32
CA ARG A 137 10.83 -7.81 10.19
C ARG A 137 10.54 -6.48 9.52
N ARG A 138 11.41 -6.04 8.59
CA ARG A 138 11.19 -4.81 7.82
C ARG A 138 10.01 -4.95 6.86
N VAL A 139 9.83 -6.14 6.27
CA VAL A 139 8.69 -6.43 5.40
C VAL A 139 7.41 -6.61 6.20
N ALA A 140 7.47 -7.31 7.33
CA ALA A 140 6.33 -7.45 8.23
C ALA A 140 5.79 -6.08 8.69
N ALA A 141 6.68 -5.19 9.14
CA ALA A 141 6.30 -3.82 9.51
C ALA A 141 5.74 -3.01 8.34
N HIS A 142 6.25 -3.21 7.12
CA HIS A 142 5.69 -2.57 5.92
C HIS A 142 4.24 -3.02 5.66
N ILE A 143 3.97 -4.33 5.74
CA ILE A 143 2.61 -4.87 5.56
C ILE A 143 1.69 -4.36 6.68
N GLU A 144 2.16 -4.37 7.93
CA GLU A 144 1.40 -3.89 9.09
C GLU A 144 0.99 -2.41 8.95
N ILE A 145 1.90 -1.53 8.51
CA ILE A 145 1.58 -0.12 8.27
C ILE A 145 0.45 0.01 7.24
N LEU A 146 0.49 -0.75 6.15
CA LEU A 146 -0.56 -0.72 5.13
C LEU A 146 -1.88 -1.29 5.65
N ILE A 147 -1.84 -2.35 6.48
CA ILE A 147 -3.02 -2.91 7.14
C ILE A 147 -3.71 -1.86 8.00
N LEU A 148 -2.97 -1.18 8.86
CA LEU A 148 -3.53 -0.26 9.84
C LEU A 148 -4.02 1.05 9.22
N ASN A 149 -3.35 1.52 8.16
CA ASN A 149 -3.59 2.86 7.62
C ASN A 149 -4.33 2.88 6.28
N VAL A 150 -4.46 1.74 5.60
CA VAL A 150 -5.18 1.64 4.32
C VAL A 150 -6.23 0.55 4.40
N PHE A 151 -5.83 -0.71 4.51
CA PHE A 151 -6.73 -1.85 4.34
C PHE A 151 -7.82 -1.98 5.40
N SER A 152 -7.58 -1.52 6.63
CA SER A 152 -8.58 -1.53 7.70
C SER A 152 -9.39 -0.23 7.76
N LYS A 153 -9.04 0.77 6.94
CA LYS A 153 -9.65 2.11 6.96
C LYS A 153 -10.64 2.33 5.82
N PHE A 154 -10.35 1.78 4.65
CA PHE A 154 -11.12 1.91 3.42
C PHE A 154 -11.46 0.51 2.90
#